data_AF-A0A519YF22-F1
#
_entry.id   AF-A0A519YF22-F1
#
_cell.length_a   1.000
_cell.length_b   1.000
_cell.length_c   1.000
_cell.angle_alpha   90.00
_cell.angle_beta   90.00
_cell.angle_gamma   90.00
#
_symmetry.space_group_name_H-M   'P 1'
#
loop_
_entity.id
_entity.type
_entity.pdbx_description
1 polymer ?
#
loop_
_entity_poly.entity_id
_entity_poly.type
_entity_poly.pdbx_seq_one_letter_code
_entity_poly.pdbx_strand_id
1 'polypeptide(L)'
;MAIPLSLGVPRSRGPQSLLAELLSGSGAADGAGGGALGPRVVPASALLGAVGTDAGRIIVGLDVDPARLRTSEQASYEAVRFHLDCPADQLGDAVALRLPSPLAVFVTTDDSDELGLAETAQHLADAGRIPGLASGHSVGEVADFLAVLAHADVGYVARARDTAEVLAILSGTVASLRGDDVRAALATPDPATLTSLIPEAAEAVREVLLGVEVTDPALVAGELSDAGLR
;
A
#
# COMPACT_ATOMS: atom_id res chain seq x y z
N MET A 1 -18.65 -0.59 -41.67
CA MET A 1 -18.62 -0.14 -40.25
C MET A 1 -17.36 -0.67 -39.63
N ALA A 2 -16.41 0.20 -39.29
CA ALA A 2 -15.15 -0.19 -38.65
C ALA A 2 -15.31 -0.04 -37.13
N ILE A 3 -15.05 -1.11 -36.39
CA ILE A 3 -15.00 -1.12 -34.93
C ILE A 3 -13.61 -0.61 -34.53
N PRO A 4 -13.47 0.47 -33.75
CA PRO A 4 -12.15 0.87 -33.27
C PRO A 4 -11.76 -0.07 -32.13
N LEU A 5 -10.79 -0.94 -32.39
CA LEU A 5 -10.08 -1.69 -31.36
C LEU A 5 -9.17 -0.70 -30.63
N SER A 6 -9.56 -0.27 -29.44
CA SER A 6 -8.66 0.42 -28.52
C SER A 6 -7.55 -0.54 -28.12
N LEU A 7 -6.37 -0.35 -28.72
CA LEU A 7 -5.11 -0.92 -28.30
C LEU A 7 -4.85 -0.49 -26.84
N GLY A 8 -5.23 -1.36 -25.90
CA GLY A 8 -4.75 -1.25 -24.53
C GLY A 8 -3.23 -1.27 -24.54
N VAL A 9 -2.62 -0.32 -23.83
CA VAL A 9 -1.18 -0.25 -23.64
C VAL A 9 -0.67 -1.61 -23.16
N PRO A 10 0.37 -2.20 -23.78
CA PRO A 10 0.93 -3.46 -23.29
C PRO A 10 1.46 -3.25 -21.86
N ARG A 11 0.85 -3.90 -20.86
CA ARG A 11 1.52 -4.13 -19.58
C ARG A 11 2.78 -4.94 -19.87
N SER A 12 3.93 -4.53 -19.35
CA SER A 12 5.19 -5.26 -19.50
C SER A 12 5.02 -6.68 -18.95
N ARG A 13 4.97 -7.68 -19.84
CA ARG A 13 4.91 -9.13 -19.51
C ARG A 13 6.32 -9.67 -19.26
N GLY A 14 6.97 -9.19 -18.22
CA GLY A 14 8.12 -9.87 -17.61
C GLY A 14 7.71 -10.35 -16.21
N PRO A 15 8.31 -11.42 -15.67
CA PRO A 15 8.11 -11.77 -14.26
C PRO A 15 8.61 -10.60 -13.42
N GLN A 16 7.68 -9.81 -12.88
CA GLN A 16 7.99 -8.74 -11.96
C GLN A 16 8.44 -9.37 -10.65
N SER A 17 9.47 -8.80 -10.04
CA SER A 17 9.91 -9.26 -8.73
C SER A 17 8.82 -9.05 -7.67
N LEU A 18 8.89 -9.82 -6.59
CA LEU A 18 8.00 -9.64 -5.43
C LEU A 18 7.98 -8.18 -4.96
N LEU A 19 9.14 -7.52 -4.99
CA LEU A 19 9.31 -6.16 -4.50
C LEU A 19 8.95 -5.08 -5.52
N ALA A 20 8.62 -5.42 -6.78
CA ALA A 20 8.43 -4.44 -7.83
C ALA A 20 7.45 -3.33 -7.43
N GLU A 21 7.95 -2.09 -7.35
CA GLU A 21 7.21 -0.90 -6.92
C GLU A 21 6.53 -0.99 -5.53
N LEU A 22 6.99 -1.88 -4.65
CA LEU A 22 6.36 -2.14 -3.35
C LEU A 22 6.61 -1.01 -2.35
N LEU A 23 7.83 -0.46 -2.30
CA LEU A 23 8.27 0.45 -1.25
C LEU A 23 7.99 1.91 -1.61
N SER A 24 7.24 2.59 -0.76
CA SER A 24 6.96 4.02 -0.87
C SER A 24 7.52 4.78 0.33
N GLY A 25 7.79 6.07 0.17
CA GLY A 25 8.18 6.96 1.26
C GLY A 25 7.87 8.42 0.92
N SER A 26 7.93 9.29 1.92
CA SER A 26 7.72 10.75 1.77
C SER A 26 8.93 11.48 1.19
N GLY A 27 10.09 10.82 1.19
CA GLY A 27 11.34 11.35 0.64
C GLY A 27 11.34 11.47 -0.90
N ALA A 28 12.22 12.32 -1.42
CA ALA A 28 12.43 12.46 -2.86
C ALA A 28 13.00 11.16 -3.45
N ALA A 29 12.15 10.34 -4.06
CA ALA A 29 12.59 9.31 -4.96
C ALA A 29 12.95 9.96 -6.30
N ASP A 30 14.24 10.09 -6.60
CA ASP A 30 14.69 10.42 -7.96
C ASP A 30 14.38 9.23 -8.86
N GLY A 31 13.52 9.48 -9.85
CA GLY A 31 12.95 8.47 -10.71
C GLY A 31 13.97 7.81 -11.61
N ALA A 32 14.10 6.50 -11.48
CA ALA A 32 14.28 5.60 -12.62
C ALA A 32 13.55 4.30 -12.29
N GLY A 33 12.39 4.09 -12.91
CA GLY A 33 11.56 2.91 -12.70
C GLY A 33 12.31 1.62 -13.05
N GLY A 34 12.04 0.56 -12.28
CA GLY A 34 12.59 -0.79 -12.50
C GLY A 34 13.15 -1.51 -11.27
N GLY A 35 12.66 -1.23 -10.06
CA GLY A 35 13.14 -1.87 -8.83
C GLY A 35 12.10 -1.91 -7.70
N ALA A 36 12.56 -2.06 -6.46
CA ALA A 36 11.69 -2.16 -5.28
C ALA A 36 10.94 -0.85 -4.94
N LEU A 37 11.43 0.29 -5.44
CA LEU A 37 10.89 1.62 -5.15
C LEU A 37 9.65 1.89 -6.01
N GLY A 38 8.53 2.14 -5.34
CA GLY A 38 7.27 2.58 -5.92
C GLY A 38 7.11 4.10 -5.95
N PRO A 39 5.89 4.57 -6.30
CA PRO A 39 5.55 5.99 -6.25
C PRO A 39 5.79 6.58 -4.86
N ARG A 40 6.32 7.81 -4.81
CA ARG A 40 6.47 8.55 -3.55
C ARG A 40 5.14 9.02 -2.98
N VAL A 41 5.06 9.17 -1.67
CA VAL A 41 3.91 9.77 -0.97
C VAL A 41 4.13 11.27 -0.88
N VAL A 42 3.21 12.06 -1.45
CA VAL A 42 3.27 13.53 -1.42
C VAL A 42 2.05 14.05 -0.68
N PRO A 43 2.21 14.90 0.35
CA PRO A 43 1.07 15.52 1.03
C PRO A 43 0.32 16.46 0.07
N ALA A 44 -1.01 16.42 0.13
CA ALA A 44 -1.91 17.22 -0.69
C ALA A 44 -1.64 18.73 -0.54
N SER A 45 -1.29 19.18 0.67
CA SER A 45 -0.91 20.57 0.95
C SER A 45 0.30 21.03 0.11
N ALA A 46 1.29 20.16 -0.13
CA ALA A 46 2.46 20.50 -0.94
C ALA A 46 2.10 20.67 -2.43
N LEU A 47 1.12 19.92 -2.93
CA LEU A 47 0.65 20.02 -4.32
C LEU A 47 -0.07 21.34 -4.59
N LEU A 48 -0.75 21.90 -3.59
CA LEU A 48 -1.41 23.21 -3.69
C LEU A 48 -0.42 24.37 -3.87
N GLY A 49 0.81 24.23 -3.34
CA GLY A 49 1.86 25.24 -3.43
C GLY A 49 2.78 25.10 -4.65
N ALA A 50 2.70 24.00 -5.38
CA ALA A 50 3.65 23.61 -6.42
C ALA A 50 3.15 23.89 -7.85
N VAL A 51 2.50 25.05 -8.05
CA VAL A 51 1.90 25.45 -9.33
C VAL A 51 2.93 25.41 -10.46
N GLY A 52 2.57 24.77 -11.58
CA GLY A 52 3.42 24.68 -12.77
C GLY A 52 4.54 23.64 -12.68
N THR A 53 4.58 22.84 -11.61
CA THR A 53 5.47 21.67 -11.52
C THR A 53 4.77 20.40 -12.00
N ASP A 54 5.55 19.43 -12.48
CA ASP A 54 5.07 18.08 -12.76
C ASP A 54 5.62 17.15 -11.68
N ALA A 55 4.73 16.60 -10.86
CA ALA A 55 5.10 15.66 -9.81
C ALA A 55 5.15 14.21 -10.32
N GLY A 56 4.69 13.94 -11.54
CA GLY A 56 4.65 12.61 -12.14
C GLY A 56 3.65 11.67 -11.45
N ARG A 57 3.97 10.37 -11.41
CA ARG A 57 3.15 9.32 -10.79
C ARG A 57 3.42 9.25 -9.30
N ILE A 58 2.41 9.55 -8.48
CA ILE A 58 2.54 9.70 -7.01
C ILE A 58 1.41 9.03 -6.24
N ILE A 59 1.64 8.82 -4.95
CA ILE A 59 0.59 8.61 -3.95
C ILE A 59 0.30 9.96 -3.28
N VAL A 60 -0.96 10.31 -3.11
CA VAL A 60 -1.36 11.58 -2.49
C VAL A 60 -1.79 11.34 -1.06
N GLY A 61 -1.05 11.86 -0.08
CA GLY A 61 -1.45 11.86 1.32
C GLY A 61 -2.42 13.01 1.60
N LEU A 62 -3.63 12.71 2.06
CA LEU A 62 -4.68 13.68 2.32
C LEU A 62 -4.51 14.30 3.71
N ASP A 63 -3.82 15.45 3.74
CA ASP A 63 -3.65 16.31 4.92
C ASP A 63 -4.51 17.59 4.84
N VAL A 64 -5.27 17.75 3.75
CA VAL A 64 -6.22 18.84 3.51
C VAL A 64 -7.45 18.29 2.80
N ASP A 65 -8.55 19.05 2.83
CA ASP A 65 -9.77 18.71 2.08
C ASP A 65 -9.46 18.50 0.58
N PRO A 66 -9.74 17.30 0.02
CA PRO A 66 -9.48 16.99 -1.39
C PRO A 66 -10.26 17.88 -2.36
N ALA A 67 -11.34 18.55 -1.94
CA ALA A 67 -12.03 19.54 -2.76
C ALA A 67 -11.11 20.70 -3.15
N ARG A 68 -10.14 21.06 -2.30
CA ARG A 68 -9.15 22.11 -2.60
C ARG A 68 -8.23 21.72 -3.76
N LEU A 69 -7.93 20.42 -3.89
CA LEU A 69 -7.21 19.84 -5.03
C LEU A 69 -8.05 19.81 -6.33
N ARG A 70 -9.28 20.31 -6.35
CA ARG A 70 -10.07 20.43 -7.59
C ARG A 70 -10.18 21.87 -8.09
N THR A 71 -10.03 22.82 -7.17
CA THR A 71 -10.31 24.23 -7.43
C THR A 71 -9.06 25.07 -7.69
N SER A 72 -7.88 24.58 -7.29
CA SER A 72 -6.62 25.31 -7.43
C SER A 72 -5.90 24.98 -8.73
N GLU A 73 -5.21 25.96 -9.34
CA GLU A 73 -4.12 25.66 -10.28
C GLU A 73 -3.06 24.87 -9.50
N GLN A 74 -2.80 23.62 -9.87
CA GLN A 74 -1.97 22.69 -9.11
C GLN A 74 -0.80 22.20 -9.93
N ALA A 75 0.11 21.48 -9.28
CA ALA A 75 1.04 20.60 -9.99
C ALA A 75 0.27 19.62 -10.90
N SER A 76 0.85 19.28 -12.05
CA SER A 76 0.41 18.13 -12.83
C SER A 76 0.88 16.85 -12.13
N TYR A 77 0.00 15.86 -11.98
CA TYR A 77 0.35 14.56 -11.39
C TYR A 77 -0.65 13.47 -11.82
N GLU A 78 -0.19 12.22 -11.76
CA GLU A 78 -1.03 11.03 -11.85
C GLU A 78 -1.12 10.38 -10.46
N ALA A 79 -2.28 10.47 -9.82
CA ALA A 79 -2.51 9.85 -8.51
C ALA A 79 -2.78 8.34 -8.67
N VAL A 80 -1.86 7.51 -8.19
CA VAL A 80 -2.01 6.05 -8.17
C VAL A 80 -3.06 5.63 -7.14
N ARG A 81 -3.01 6.26 -5.97
CA ARG A 81 -3.96 6.12 -4.86
C ARG A 81 -3.85 7.33 -3.94
N PHE A 82 -4.87 7.53 -3.13
CA PHE A 82 -4.87 8.46 -2.02
C PHE A 82 -4.66 7.71 -0.72
N HIS A 83 -3.96 8.32 0.21
CA HIS A 83 -3.78 7.84 1.59
C HIS A 83 -4.48 8.82 2.53
N LEU A 84 -5.25 8.30 3.48
CA LEU A 84 -5.92 9.10 4.50
C LEU A 84 -5.70 8.46 5.86
N ASP A 85 -5.13 9.23 6.79
CA ASP A 85 -5.15 8.92 8.21
C ASP A 85 -6.49 9.42 8.78
N CYS A 86 -7.25 8.52 9.41
CA CYS A 86 -8.61 8.78 9.84
C CYS A 86 -8.83 8.25 11.27
N PRO A 87 -9.32 9.05 12.23
CA PRO A 87 -9.74 8.50 13.51
C PRO A 87 -10.97 7.59 13.33
N ALA A 88 -11.14 6.62 14.23
CA ALA A 88 -12.20 5.60 14.13
C ALA A 88 -13.61 6.22 14.06
N ASP A 89 -13.85 7.33 14.76
CA ASP A 89 -15.12 8.06 14.77
C ASP A 89 -15.48 8.74 13.43
N GLN A 90 -14.49 8.94 12.54
CA GLN A 90 -14.67 9.54 11.21
C GLN A 90 -14.64 8.52 10.07
N LEU A 91 -14.61 7.22 10.38
CA LEU A 91 -14.58 6.17 9.36
C LEU A 91 -15.72 6.28 8.34
N GLY A 92 -16.92 6.66 8.79
CA GLY A 92 -18.08 6.87 7.91
C GLY A 92 -17.85 7.97 6.87
N ASP A 93 -17.23 9.08 7.26
CA ASP A 93 -16.90 10.18 6.35
C ASP A 93 -15.79 9.78 5.37
N ALA A 94 -14.76 9.07 5.85
CA ALA A 94 -13.69 8.53 5.01
C ALA A 94 -14.24 7.59 3.92
N VAL A 95 -15.16 6.71 4.27
CA VAL A 95 -15.84 5.80 3.33
C VAL A 95 -16.70 6.58 2.33
N ALA A 96 -17.31 7.70 2.72
CA ALA A 96 -18.14 8.52 1.85
C ALA A 96 -17.33 9.29 0.79
N LEU A 97 -16.05 9.58 1.03
CA LEU A 97 -15.20 10.37 0.13
C LEU A 97 -15.20 9.83 -1.31
N ARG A 98 -15.47 10.70 -2.28
CA ARG A 98 -15.41 10.37 -3.71
C ARG A 98 -14.14 10.98 -4.29
N LEU A 99 -13.18 10.12 -4.64
CA LEU A 99 -11.88 10.50 -5.19
C LEU A 99 -11.70 9.87 -6.59
N PRO A 100 -10.89 10.47 -7.47
CA PRO A 100 -10.70 9.97 -8.83
C PRO A 100 -9.86 8.68 -8.91
N SER A 101 -9.12 8.37 -7.85
CA SER A 101 -8.29 7.17 -7.71
C SER A 101 -8.63 6.43 -6.41
N PRO A 102 -8.22 5.16 -6.25
CA PRO A 102 -8.47 4.38 -5.04
C PRO A 102 -8.00 5.08 -3.77
N LEU A 103 -8.68 4.82 -2.65
CA LEU A 103 -8.39 5.41 -1.34
C LEU A 103 -7.97 4.30 -0.37
N ALA A 104 -6.76 4.43 0.16
CA ALA A 104 -6.30 3.67 1.32
C ALA A 104 -6.54 4.47 2.60
N VAL A 105 -7.16 3.83 3.58
CA VAL A 105 -7.54 4.47 4.86
C VAL A 105 -6.79 3.78 5.99
N PHE A 106 -5.96 4.54 6.69
CA PHE A 106 -5.28 4.13 7.91
C PHE A 106 -6.11 4.62 9.09
N VAL A 107 -6.77 3.71 9.79
CA VAL A 107 -7.58 4.08 10.94
C VAL A 107 -6.68 4.17 12.18
N THR A 108 -6.64 5.35 12.79
CA THR A 108 -5.95 5.55 14.07
C THR A 108 -6.92 5.15 15.17
N THR A 109 -6.62 4.03 15.82
CA THR A 109 -7.39 3.55 16.96
C THR A 109 -6.82 4.13 18.25
N ASP A 110 -7.67 4.77 19.05
CA ASP A 110 -7.37 5.09 20.44
C ASP A 110 -7.78 3.92 21.35
N ASP A 111 -7.24 3.84 22.57
CA ASP A 111 -7.50 2.75 23.54
C ASP A 111 -9.00 2.56 23.90
N SER A 112 -9.86 3.50 23.50
CA SER A 112 -11.31 3.48 23.72
C SER A 112 -12.13 2.88 22.57
N ASP A 113 -11.50 2.54 21.44
CA ASP A 113 -12.23 2.14 20.25
C ASP A 113 -12.74 0.69 20.35
N GLU A 114 -14.05 0.54 20.17
CA GLU A 114 -14.74 -0.74 20.28
C GLU A 114 -14.48 -1.66 19.07
N LEU A 115 -14.13 -1.10 17.91
CA LEU A 115 -13.83 -1.87 16.70
C LEU A 115 -12.36 -2.23 16.62
N GLY A 116 -12.08 -3.54 16.53
CA GLY A 116 -10.72 -4.03 16.31
C GLY A 116 -10.20 -3.73 14.90
N LEU A 117 -8.88 -3.86 14.72
CA LEU A 117 -8.20 -3.68 13.44
C LEU A 117 -8.81 -4.55 12.31
N ALA A 118 -9.14 -5.81 12.61
CA ALA A 118 -9.74 -6.74 11.65
C ALA A 118 -11.17 -6.33 11.23
N GLU A 119 -12.00 -5.88 12.18
CA GLU A 119 -13.37 -5.44 11.92
C GLU A 119 -13.37 -4.14 11.09
N THR A 120 -12.44 -3.24 11.39
CA THR A 120 -12.21 -2.02 10.61
C THR A 120 -11.80 -2.35 9.17
N ALA A 121 -10.90 -3.32 8.99
CA ALA A 121 -10.48 -3.76 7.68
C ALA A 121 -11.64 -4.36 6.87
N GLN A 122 -12.49 -5.17 7.50
CA GLN A 122 -13.69 -5.72 6.88
C GLN A 122 -14.63 -4.59 6.43
N HIS A 123 -14.90 -3.60 7.30
CA HIS A 123 -15.76 -2.46 6.98
C HIS A 123 -15.23 -1.70 5.75
N LEU A 124 -13.93 -1.41 5.72
CA LEU A 124 -13.29 -0.72 4.61
C LEU A 124 -13.38 -1.54 3.31
N ALA A 125 -13.10 -2.85 3.38
CA ALA A 125 -13.18 -3.75 2.25
C ALA A 125 -14.61 -3.85 1.68
N ASP A 126 -15.63 -4.01 2.53
CA ASP A 126 -17.03 -4.03 2.14
C ASP A 126 -17.47 -2.73 1.45
N ALA A 127 -16.85 -1.61 1.84
CA ALA A 127 -17.05 -0.31 1.23
C ALA A 127 -16.22 -0.07 -0.06
N GLY A 128 -15.45 -1.05 -0.52
CA GLY A 128 -14.56 -0.94 -1.68
C GLY A 128 -13.38 0.01 -1.45
N ARG A 129 -12.97 0.19 -0.20
CA ARG A 129 -11.77 0.96 0.20
C ARG A 129 -10.62 0.01 0.47
N ILE A 130 -9.41 0.53 0.33
CA ILE A 130 -8.18 -0.22 0.61
C ILE A 130 -7.88 -0.08 2.11
N PRO A 131 -7.84 -1.16 2.88
CA PRO A 131 -7.46 -1.06 4.29
C PRO A 131 -5.98 -0.69 4.44
N GLY A 132 -5.69 0.25 5.35
CA GLY A 132 -4.35 0.64 5.74
C GLY A 132 -3.95 -0.03 7.05
N LEU A 133 -2.82 -0.73 7.06
CA LEU A 133 -2.20 -1.29 8.25
C LEU A 133 -1.13 -0.32 8.76
N ALA A 134 -1.35 0.31 9.92
CA ALA A 134 -0.32 1.13 10.55
C ALA A 134 0.82 0.25 11.12
N SER A 135 1.97 0.85 11.41
CA SER A 135 3.07 0.11 12.03
C SER A 135 2.86 -0.07 13.54
N GLY A 136 3.55 -1.05 14.13
CA GLY A 136 3.58 -1.23 15.58
C GLY A 136 2.41 -2.01 16.19
N HIS A 137 1.50 -2.56 15.37
CA HIS A 137 0.49 -3.52 15.86
C HIS A 137 1.12 -4.84 16.33
N SER A 138 0.44 -5.52 17.24
CA SER A 138 0.86 -6.84 17.70
C SER A 138 0.70 -7.91 16.61
N VAL A 139 1.47 -9.00 16.72
CA VAL A 139 1.35 -10.16 15.81
C VAL A 139 -0.07 -10.72 15.76
N GLY A 140 -0.80 -10.69 16.89
CA GLY A 140 -2.18 -11.15 16.94
C GLY A 140 -3.11 -10.30 16.08
N GLU A 141 -3.04 -8.98 16.24
CA GLU A 141 -3.86 -8.03 15.47
C GLU A 141 -3.54 -8.09 13.98
N VAL A 142 -2.27 -8.15 13.59
CA VAL A 142 -1.86 -8.28 12.19
C VAL A 142 -2.34 -9.61 11.60
N ALA A 143 -2.25 -10.72 12.34
CA ALA A 143 -2.74 -12.00 11.85
C ALA A 143 -4.27 -12.01 11.63
N ASP A 144 -5.04 -11.42 12.54
CA ASP A 144 -6.49 -11.33 12.42
C ASP A 144 -6.89 -10.39 11.26
N PHE A 145 -6.16 -9.29 11.05
CA PHE A 145 -6.29 -8.40 9.90
C PHE A 145 -6.02 -9.13 8.57
N LEU A 146 -4.94 -9.91 8.49
CA LEU A 146 -4.59 -10.67 7.28
C LEU A 146 -5.58 -11.80 7.00
N ALA A 147 -6.20 -12.39 8.03
CA ALA A 147 -7.22 -13.42 7.86
C ALA A 147 -8.48 -12.88 7.20
N VAL A 148 -8.88 -11.63 7.50
CA VAL A 148 -9.97 -10.93 6.83
C VAL A 148 -9.63 -10.72 5.35
N LEU A 149 -8.44 -10.18 5.08
CA LEU A 149 -8.04 -9.78 3.73
C LEU A 149 -7.73 -10.93 2.79
N ALA A 150 -7.39 -12.12 3.30
CA ALA A 150 -7.21 -13.31 2.48
C ALA A 150 -8.47 -13.70 1.67
N HIS A 151 -9.63 -13.18 2.07
CA HIS A 151 -10.92 -13.41 1.41
C HIS A 151 -11.57 -12.13 0.86
N ALA A 152 -10.89 -10.99 0.95
CA ALA A 152 -11.41 -9.71 0.46
C ALA A 152 -11.08 -9.52 -1.03
N ASP A 153 -11.97 -8.82 -1.75
CA ASP A 153 -11.76 -8.44 -3.15
C ASP A 153 -10.83 -7.21 -3.32
N VAL A 154 -10.30 -6.69 -2.21
CA VAL A 154 -9.38 -5.56 -2.16
C VAL A 154 -8.06 -5.97 -1.52
N GLY A 155 -6.96 -5.41 -2.04
CA GLY A 155 -5.68 -5.46 -1.35
C GLY A 155 -5.60 -4.44 -0.21
N TYR A 156 -4.45 -4.38 0.45
CA TYR A 156 -4.15 -3.47 1.55
C TYR A 156 -2.81 -2.76 1.34
N VAL A 157 -2.60 -1.70 2.11
CA VAL A 157 -1.31 -0.99 2.19
C VAL A 157 -0.83 -1.05 3.62
N ALA A 158 0.47 -1.27 3.83
CA ALA A 158 1.06 -1.25 5.16
C ALA A 158 1.99 -0.07 5.36
N ARG A 159 2.22 0.29 6.62
CA ARG A 159 3.35 1.10 7.07
C ARG A 159 4.27 0.23 7.90
N ALA A 160 5.58 0.40 7.71
CA ALA A 160 6.59 -0.33 8.46
C ALA A 160 7.68 0.64 8.95
N ARG A 161 8.23 0.36 10.14
CA ARG A 161 9.30 1.17 10.73
C ARG A 161 10.67 0.85 10.15
N ASP A 162 10.88 -0.41 9.79
CA ASP A 162 12.16 -0.93 9.34
C ASP A 162 11.99 -2.18 8.46
N THR A 163 13.11 -2.68 7.94
CA THR A 163 13.17 -3.87 7.09
C THR A 163 12.65 -5.14 7.77
N ALA A 164 12.81 -5.27 9.09
CA ALA A 164 12.33 -6.45 9.81
C ALA A 164 10.79 -6.49 9.82
N GLU A 165 10.15 -5.34 10.02
CA GLU A 165 8.69 -5.23 9.95
C GLU A 165 8.18 -5.44 8.50
N VAL A 166 8.90 -4.96 7.47
CA VAL A 166 8.58 -5.28 6.07
C VAL A 166 8.64 -6.79 5.79
N LEU A 167 9.69 -7.46 6.25
CA LEU A 167 9.84 -8.91 6.10
C LEU A 167 8.72 -9.66 6.83
N ALA A 168 8.35 -9.23 8.04
CA ALA A 168 7.23 -9.82 8.77
C ALA A 168 5.92 -9.69 8.00
N ILE A 169 5.60 -8.50 7.48
CA ILE A 169 4.39 -8.26 6.68
C ILE A 169 4.37 -9.15 5.42
N LEU A 170 5.50 -9.25 4.70
CA LEU A 170 5.62 -10.11 3.52
C LEU A 170 5.43 -11.60 3.88
N SER A 171 6.11 -12.09 4.91
CA SER A 171 5.99 -13.48 5.37
C SER A 171 4.57 -13.78 5.86
N GLY A 172 3.96 -12.88 6.61
CA GLY A 172 2.57 -12.99 7.06
C GLY A 172 1.58 -13.05 5.90
N THR A 173 1.76 -12.21 4.87
CA THR A 173 0.92 -12.20 3.66
C THR A 173 1.06 -13.50 2.88
N VAL A 174 2.27 -14.01 2.71
CA VAL A 174 2.48 -15.30 2.04
C VAL A 174 1.82 -16.43 2.83
N ALA A 175 1.98 -16.44 4.15
CA ALA A 175 1.35 -17.45 5.00
C ALA A 175 -0.18 -17.38 4.94
N SER A 176 -0.77 -16.18 4.94
CA SER A 176 -2.22 -16.02 4.87
C SER A 176 -2.78 -16.53 3.54
N LEU A 177 -2.09 -16.28 2.43
CA LEU A 177 -2.49 -16.77 1.11
C LEU A 177 -2.34 -18.29 0.94
N ARG A 178 -1.42 -18.91 1.69
CA ARG A 178 -1.23 -20.37 1.72
C ARG A 178 -2.13 -21.09 2.72
N GLY A 179 -2.74 -20.36 3.66
CA GLY A 179 -3.43 -20.94 4.82
C GLY A 179 -2.47 -21.53 5.85
N ASP A 180 -1.21 -21.08 5.88
CA ASP A 180 -0.20 -21.47 6.87
C ASP A 180 -0.38 -20.69 8.18
N ASP A 181 0.44 -20.99 9.20
CA ASP A 181 0.43 -20.26 10.47
C ASP A 181 1.00 -18.83 10.31
N VAL A 182 0.08 -17.87 10.11
CA VAL A 182 0.38 -16.45 9.95
C VAL A 182 1.11 -15.88 11.17
N ARG A 183 0.75 -16.31 12.39
CA ARG A 183 1.38 -15.79 13.61
C ARG A 183 2.84 -16.23 13.70
N ALA A 184 3.12 -17.49 13.36
CA ALA A 184 4.50 -18.00 13.30
C ALA A 184 5.32 -17.27 12.22
N ALA A 185 4.74 -17.05 11.03
CA ALA A 185 5.41 -16.36 9.92
C ALA A 185 5.73 -14.89 10.24
N LEU A 186 4.83 -14.19 10.95
CA LEU A 186 5.05 -12.82 11.42
C LEU A 186 6.15 -12.76 12.50
N ALA A 187 6.15 -13.71 13.44
CA ALA A 187 7.10 -13.74 14.55
C ALA A 187 8.52 -14.17 14.11
N THR A 188 8.62 -15.04 13.10
CA THR A 188 9.89 -15.55 12.57
C THR A 188 9.90 -15.48 11.04
N PRO A 189 10.08 -14.27 10.45
CA PRO A 189 10.08 -14.09 9.01
C PRO A 189 11.25 -14.84 8.35
N ASP A 190 10.99 -15.51 7.22
CA ASP A 190 11.98 -16.28 6.48
C ASP A 190 12.19 -15.71 5.05
N PRO A 191 13.25 -14.92 4.84
CA PRO A 191 13.61 -14.40 3.51
C PRO A 191 13.87 -15.50 2.48
N ALA A 192 14.35 -16.69 2.90
CA ALA A 192 14.60 -17.79 1.95
C ALA A 192 13.30 -18.31 1.36
N THR A 193 12.23 -18.42 2.16
CA THR A 193 10.89 -18.75 1.66
C THR A 193 10.38 -17.70 0.67
N LEU A 194 10.57 -16.41 0.97
CA LEU A 194 10.15 -15.31 0.09
C LEU A 194 10.90 -15.28 -1.25
N THR A 195 12.21 -15.57 -1.25
CA THR A 195 13.03 -15.66 -2.48
C THR A 195 12.72 -16.89 -3.32
N SER A 196 12.16 -17.95 -2.71
CA SER A 196 11.77 -19.18 -3.41
C SER A 196 10.39 -19.13 -4.08
N LEU A 197 9.68 -17.99 -3.98
CA LEU A 197 8.35 -17.85 -4.58
C LEU A 197 8.40 -17.98 -6.10
N ILE A 198 7.47 -18.77 -6.63
CA ILE A 198 7.19 -18.81 -8.07
C ILE A 198 6.54 -17.48 -8.51
N PRO A 199 6.64 -17.09 -9.79
CA PRO A 199 6.10 -15.82 -10.29
C PRO A 199 4.63 -15.58 -9.96
N GLU A 200 3.80 -16.62 -10.06
CA GLU A 200 2.36 -16.56 -9.79
C GLU A 200 2.07 -16.29 -8.31
N ALA A 201 2.88 -16.85 -7.41
CA ALA A 201 2.76 -16.59 -5.98
C ALA A 201 3.23 -15.17 -5.64
N ALA A 202 4.29 -14.69 -6.27
CA ALA A 202 4.74 -13.31 -6.12
C ALA A 202 3.71 -12.31 -6.67
N GLU A 203 3.03 -12.65 -7.76
CA GLU A 203 1.92 -11.86 -8.30
C GLU A 203 0.74 -11.80 -7.34
N ALA A 204 0.30 -12.94 -6.79
CA ALA A 204 -0.77 -12.97 -5.79
C ALA A 204 -0.44 -12.12 -4.55
N VAL A 205 0.81 -12.15 -4.08
CA VAL A 205 1.24 -11.28 -2.97
C VAL A 205 1.14 -9.80 -3.34
N ARG A 206 1.50 -9.40 -4.56
CA ARG A 206 1.38 -8.00 -5.02
C ARG A 206 -0.06 -7.55 -5.24
N GLU A 207 -0.97 -8.47 -5.56
CA GLU A 207 -2.41 -8.16 -5.66
C GLU A 207 -3.01 -7.88 -4.28
N VAL A 208 -2.48 -8.54 -3.24
CA VAL A 208 -2.97 -8.39 -1.86
C VAL A 208 -2.25 -7.28 -1.11
N LEU A 209 -0.91 -7.25 -1.12
CA LEU A 209 -0.11 -6.18 -0.54
C LEU A 209 0.27 -5.17 -1.62
N LEU A 210 -0.49 -4.08 -1.69
CA LEU A 210 -0.38 -3.06 -2.73
C LEU A 210 0.78 -2.09 -2.52
N GLY A 211 1.43 -2.12 -1.35
CA GLY A 211 2.59 -1.29 -1.05
C GLY A 211 2.89 -1.23 0.44
N VAL A 212 4.15 -0.91 0.75
CA VAL A 212 4.62 -0.67 2.10
C VAL A 212 5.28 0.70 2.17
N GLU A 213 4.72 1.58 2.98
CA GLU A 213 5.29 2.89 3.27
C GLU A 213 6.32 2.76 4.39
N VAL A 214 7.53 3.27 4.14
CA VAL A 214 8.65 3.28 5.08
C VAL A 214 9.33 4.65 5.07
N THR A 215 10.06 4.97 6.14
CA THR A 215 10.74 6.27 6.27
C THR A 215 11.86 6.43 5.23
N ASP A 216 12.70 5.40 5.04
CA ASP A 216 13.77 5.39 4.05
C ASP A 216 13.63 4.17 3.13
N PRO A 217 12.91 4.31 2.00
CA PRO A 217 12.65 3.19 1.10
C PRO A 217 13.92 2.73 0.37
N ALA A 218 14.92 3.59 0.19
CA ALA A 218 16.17 3.22 -0.46
C ALA A 218 17.04 2.34 0.46
N LEU A 219 17.13 2.70 1.74
CA LEU A 219 17.80 1.88 2.74
C LEU A 219 17.15 0.50 2.87
N VAL A 220 15.82 0.46 3.03
CA VAL A 220 15.06 -0.79 3.15
C VAL A 220 15.21 -1.65 1.88
N ALA A 221 15.15 -1.05 0.69
CA ALA A 221 15.38 -1.77 -0.57
C ALA A 221 16.78 -2.41 -0.63
N GLY A 222 17.81 -1.70 -0.15
CA GLY A 222 19.17 -2.22 -0.06
C GLY A 222 19.27 -3.43 0.88
N GLU A 223 18.72 -3.32 2.08
CA GLU A 223 18.74 -4.40 3.07
C GLU A 223 17.93 -5.64 2.61
N LEU A 224 16.78 -5.44 1.96
CA LEU A 224 16.04 -6.54 1.34
C LEU A 224 16.82 -7.22 0.21
N SER A 225 17.54 -6.43 -0.60
CA SER A 225 18.42 -6.95 -1.65
C SER A 225 19.57 -7.77 -1.09
N ASP A 226 20.15 -7.34 0.04
CA ASP A 226 21.20 -8.06 0.76
C ASP A 226 20.67 -9.36 1.38
N ALA A 227 19.39 -9.39 1.77
CA ALA A 227 18.68 -10.61 2.18
C ALA A 227 18.29 -11.53 0.99
N GLY A 228 18.61 -11.12 -0.24
CA GLY A 228 18.39 -11.90 -1.46
C GLY A 228 17.09 -11.62 -2.20
N LEU A 229 16.25 -10.69 -1.71
CA LEU A 229 15.00 -10.29 -2.36
C LEU A 229 15.27 -9.21 -3.41
N ARG A 230 15.06 -9.54 -4.68
CA ARG A 230 15.26 -8.64 -5.83
C ARG A 230 13.99 -8.54 -6.63
#